data_AF-G3JRX4-F1
#
_entry.id   AF-G3JRX4-F1
#
_cell.length_a   1.000
_cell.length_b   1.000
_cell.length_c   1.000
_cell.angle_alpha   90.00
_cell.angle_beta   90.00
_cell.angle_gamma   90.00
#
_symmetry.space_group_name_H-M   'P 1'
#
loop_
_entity.id
_entity.type
_entity.pdbx_description
1 polymer ?
#
loop_
_entity_poly.entity_id
_entity_poly.type
_entity_poly.pdbx_seq_one_letter_code
_entity_poly.pdbx_strand_id
1 'polypeptide(L)'
;MSPTCQRPRTRPNPKQRVPGLPMASSAAAPSAPYKLYMRRYRGAIFNPDDMQGRIFFVFCRGSKARLAEMQRWNFCGIAYAAWDARAPNPLLREKSDPATGQGGEMALEGFVDAAQVENPTSALRRIVELLPEDMDKHDDEWRKWLRARVQAALKARDGRSEDEVEEELTRKYRDEWQCQFFEVLALDKIEKLRKEKLLWWPEQQRLFALV
;
A
#
# COMPACT_ATOMS: atom_id res chain seq x y z
N MET A 1 70.51 -41.12 -41.20
CA MET A 1 69.89 -40.31 -40.14
C MET A 1 69.27 -39.10 -40.82
N SER A 2 67.96 -39.15 -41.05
CA SER A 2 67.22 -38.18 -41.86
C SER A 2 66.36 -37.29 -40.95
N PRO A 3 66.34 -35.96 -41.17
CA PRO A 3 65.59 -35.03 -40.34
C PRO A 3 64.10 -34.98 -40.71
N THR A 4 63.29 -34.82 -39.68
CA THR A 4 61.82 -34.81 -39.65
C THR A 4 61.23 -33.58 -40.35
N CYS A 5 60.39 -33.80 -41.38
CA CYS A 5 59.46 -32.80 -41.89
C CYS A 5 58.27 -32.63 -40.93
N GLN A 6 58.04 -31.41 -40.41
CA GLN A 6 56.78 -31.02 -39.80
C GLN A 6 56.07 -29.98 -40.68
N ARG A 7 54.82 -30.29 -41.07
CA ARG A 7 53.92 -29.42 -41.84
C ARG A 7 53.31 -28.33 -40.95
N PRO A 8 53.02 -27.14 -41.50
CA PRO A 8 52.35 -26.06 -40.78
C PRO A 8 50.84 -26.34 -40.63
N ARG A 9 50.31 -26.20 -39.41
CA ARG A 9 48.85 -26.14 -39.15
C ARG A 9 48.40 -24.68 -39.18
N THR A 10 47.73 -24.33 -40.26
CA THR A 10 46.96 -23.09 -40.43
C THR A 10 45.87 -22.95 -39.37
N ARG A 11 45.82 -21.78 -38.71
CA ARG A 11 44.68 -21.34 -37.89
C ARG A 11 43.49 -21.01 -38.79
N PRO A 12 42.25 -21.39 -38.44
CA PRO A 12 41.06 -20.80 -39.04
C PRO A 12 40.69 -19.48 -38.35
N ASN A 13 40.27 -18.54 -39.19
CA ASN A 13 39.90 -17.15 -38.92
C ASN A 13 38.48 -17.07 -38.29
N PRO A 14 38.22 -16.27 -37.23
CA PRO A 14 36.92 -16.25 -36.55
C PRO A 14 35.98 -15.21 -37.18
N LYS A 15 35.40 -15.50 -38.35
CA LYS A 15 34.24 -14.76 -38.87
C LYS A 15 33.34 -15.67 -39.70
N GLN A 16 32.50 -16.45 -39.02
CA GLN A 16 31.26 -16.96 -39.60
C GLN A 16 30.13 -16.72 -38.61
N ARG A 17 29.32 -15.70 -38.92
CA ARG A 17 27.99 -15.50 -38.33
C ARG A 17 27.11 -16.65 -38.82
N VAL A 18 26.62 -17.46 -37.89
CA VAL A 18 25.51 -18.39 -38.15
C VAL A 18 24.21 -17.58 -38.04
N PRO A 19 23.35 -17.55 -39.07
CA PRO A 19 22.02 -16.98 -38.97
C PRO A 19 21.05 -18.01 -38.38
N GLY A 20 20.23 -17.57 -37.43
CA GLY A 20 19.04 -18.32 -37.01
C GLY A 20 19.25 -19.31 -35.87
N LEU A 21 19.46 -18.80 -34.67
CA LEU A 21 18.92 -19.44 -33.47
C LEU A 21 17.89 -18.46 -32.89
N PRO A 22 16.65 -18.87 -32.63
CA PRO A 22 15.76 -18.03 -31.84
C PRO A 22 16.46 -17.78 -30.51
N MET A 23 16.67 -16.51 -30.17
CA MET A 23 16.97 -16.14 -28.80
C MET A 23 15.83 -16.72 -27.97
N ALA A 24 16.10 -17.80 -27.25
CA ALA A 24 15.27 -18.24 -26.17
C ALA A 24 15.11 -17.01 -25.27
N SER A 25 13.92 -16.39 -25.33
CA SER A 25 13.52 -15.39 -24.36
C SER A 25 13.68 -16.09 -23.02
N SER A 26 14.74 -15.73 -22.30
CA SER A 26 14.94 -16.17 -20.93
C SER A 26 13.75 -15.59 -20.16
N ALA A 27 12.68 -16.37 -20.05
CA ALA A 27 11.56 -16.03 -19.21
C ALA A 27 12.15 -15.91 -17.82
N ALA A 28 12.30 -14.67 -17.36
CA ALA A 28 12.74 -14.41 -16.00
C ALA A 28 11.80 -15.22 -15.09
N ALA A 29 12.38 -16.06 -14.23
CA ALA A 29 11.60 -16.80 -13.25
C ALA A 29 10.67 -15.81 -12.52
N PRO A 30 9.38 -16.13 -12.33
CA PRO A 30 8.45 -15.20 -11.71
C PRO A 30 9.00 -14.78 -10.35
N SER A 31 9.20 -13.46 -10.18
CA SER A 31 9.63 -12.89 -8.90
C SER A 31 8.69 -13.34 -7.79
N ALA A 32 9.26 -13.77 -6.67
CA ALA A 32 8.48 -14.22 -5.52
C ALA A 32 7.44 -13.16 -5.12
N PRO A 33 6.19 -13.58 -4.78
CA PRO A 33 5.12 -12.65 -4.47
C PRO A 33 5.42 -11.85 -3.19
N TYR A 34 4.76 -10.71 -3.08
CA TYR A 34 4.75 -9.90 -1.88
C TYR A 34 3.57 -10.32 -1.00
N LYS A 35 3.77 -10.25 0.31
CA LYS A 35 2.69 -10.25 1.30
C LYS A 35 2.25 -8.81 1.51
N LEU A 36 0.94 -8.58 1.46
CA LEU A 36 0.33 -7.29 1.80
C LEU A 36 -0.14 -7.35 3.25
N TYR A 37 0.42 -6.47 4.08
CA TYR A 37 -0.06 -6.19 5.42
C TYR A 37 -0.69 -4.80 5.46
N MET A 38 -1.76 -4.64 6.22
CA MET A 38 -2.27 -3.32 6.58
C MET A 38 -1.91 -3.02 8.03
N ARG A 39 -1.33 -1.85 8.28
CA ARG A 39 -1.04 -1.36 9.63
C ARG A 39 -1.73 -0.03 9.85
N ARG A 40 -2.45 0.09 10.97
CA ARG A 40 -3.14 1.30 11.39
C ARG A 40 -2.42 1.91 12.58
N TYR A 41 -2.32 3.23 12.62
CA TYR A 41 -1.79 3.96 13.77
C TYR A 41 -2.75 5.08 14.13
N ARG A 42 -3.19 5.05 15.39
CA ARG A 42 -3.87 6.17 16.05
C ARG A 42 -2.91 6.67 17.12
N GLY A 43 -2.37 7.87 16.94
CA GLY A 43 -1.55 8.50 17.98
C GLY A 43 -2.40 8.84 19.20
N ALA A 44 -1.80 8.80 20.39
CA ALA A 44 -2.45 9.34 21.58
C ALA A 44 -2.47 10.88 21.52
N ILE A 45 -3.62 11.47 21.85
CA ILE A 45 -3.88 12.92 21.80
C ILE A 45 -3.16 13.61 22.96
N PHE A 46 -1.87 13.93 22.79
CA PHE A 46 -1.13 14.72 23.79
C PHE A 46 -0.90 16.18 23.35
N ASN A 47 -0.81 16.45 22.04
CA ASN A 47 -0.78 17.81 21.47
C ASN A 47 -1.58 17.87 20.16
N PRO A 48 -2.33 18.96 19.89
CA PRO A 48 -3.13 19.13 18.68
C PRO A 48 -2.31 19.18 17.37
N ASP A 49 -1.02 19.51 17.44
CA ASP A 49 -0.14 19.61 16.26
C ASP A 49 0.56 18.28 15.88
N ASP A 50 0.55 17.28 16.78
CA ASP A 50 1.26 16.01 16.59
C ASP A 50 0.35 14.88 16.04
N MET A 51 -0.94 15.18 15.84
CA MET A 51 -2.04 14.22 15.72
C MET A 51 -2.25 13.65 14.32
N GLN A 52 -1.25 13.04 13.68
CA GLN A 52 -1.50 12.40 12.38
C GLN A 52 -1.90 10.93 12.54
N GLY A 53 -3.16 10.62 12.22
CA GLY A 53 -3.62 9.26 11.97
C GLY A 53 -2.89 8.70 10.74
N ARG A 54 -2.49 7.43 10.78
CA ARG A 54 -1.74 6.82 9.67
C ARG A 54 -2.25 5.44 9.30
N ILE A 55 -2.29 5.16 8.01
CA ILE A 55 -2.51 3.83 7.44
C ILE A 55 -1.34 3.48 6.53
N PHE A 56 -0.83 2.26 6.67
CA PHE A 56 0.23 1.73 5.82
C PHE A 56 -0.27 0.46 5.11
N PHE A 57 -0.16 0.43 3.79
CA PHE A 57 -0.18 -0.80 3.01
C PHE A 57 1.26 -1.23 2.81
N VAL A 58 1.67 -2.28 3.52
CA VAL A 58 3.06 -2.75 3.60
C VAL A 58 3.21 -3.99 2.74
N PHE A 59 4.03 -3.88 1.70
CA PHE A 59 4.36 -4.97 0.81
C PHE A 59 5.76 -5.48 1.15
N CYS A 60 5.86 -6.72 1.65
CA CYS A 60 7.15 -7.35 1.90
C CYS A 60 7.16 -8.82 1.45
N ARG A 61 8.31 -9.31 0.96
CA ARG A 61 8.47 -10.72 0.57
C ARG A 61 8.49 -11.66 1.77
N GLY A 62 8.79 -11.14 2.96
CA GLY A 62 8.68 -11.85 4.22
C GLY A 62 8.55 -10.87 5.38
N SER A 63 7.86 -11.27 6.44
CA SER A 63 7.64 -10.43 7.63
C SER A 63 8.94 -9.96 8.28
N LYS A 64 10.03 -10.74 8.11
CA LYS A 64 11.38 -10.42 8.59
C LYS A 64 12.26 -9.65 7.59
N ALA A 65 11.74 -9.26 6.43
CA ALA A 65 12.50 -8.49 5.45
C ALA A 65 12.89 -7.13 6.04
N ARG A 66 14.13 -6.67 5.81
CA ARG A 66 14.60 -5.37 6.32
C ARG A 66 13.90 -4.19 5.66
N LEU A 67 13.55 -4.34 4.39
CA LEU A 67 12.94 -3.31 3.58
C LEU A 67 11.58 -3.80 3.06
N ALA A 68 10.67 -2.86 2.88
CA ALA A 68 9.35 -3.06 2.30
C ALA A 68 9.07 -1.96 1.26
N GLU A 69 8.18 -2.27 0.33
CA GLU A 69 7.50 -1.24 -0.46
C GLU A 69 6.24 -0.85 0.31
N MET A 70 5.91 0.44 0.38
CA MET A 70 4.79 0.89 1.19
C MET A 70 4.00 2.01 0.53
N GLN A 71 2.68 1.94 0.65
CA GLN A 71 1.83 3.11 0.49
C GLN A 71 1.45 3.61 1.88
N ARG A 72 1.83 4.84 2.20
CA ARG A 72 1.52 5.50 3.47
C ARG A 72 0.47 6.57 3.26
N TRP A 73 -0.56 6.57 4.10
CA TRP A 73 -1.55 7.64 4.21
C TRP A 73 -1.38 8.31 5.57
N ASN A 74 -1.45 9.64 5.59
CA ASN A 74 -1.52 10.45 6.82
C ASN A 74 -2.82 11.28 6.75
N PHE A 75 -3.52 11.39 7.88
CA PHE A 75 -4.79 12.13 8.04
C PHE A 75 -4.91 12.67 9.49
N CYS A 76 -6.02 13.32 9.85
CA CYS A 76 -6.17 14.14 11.07
C CYS A 76 -5.22 15.35 11.04
N GLY A 77 -5.48 16.26 10.11
CA GLY A 77 -4.60 17.37 9.72
C GLY A 77 -4.69 17.59 8.21
N ILE A 78 -3.56 17.84 7.54
CA ILE A 78 -3.50 17.77 6.08
C ILE A 78 -3.42 16.30 5.67
N ALA A 79 -4.44 15.82 4.94
CA ALA A 79 -4.43 14.47 4.40
C ALA A 79 -3.49 14.38 3.20
N TYR A 80 -2.59 13.40 3.19
CA TYR A 80 -1.71 13.13 2.05
C TYR A 80 -1.25 11.68 2.04
N ALA A 81 -0.79 11.24 0.88
CA ALA A 81 -0.34 9.89 0.67
C ALA A 81 0.97 9.86 -0.12
N ALA A 82 1.81 8.86 0.16
CA ALA A 82 3.10 8.69 -0.49
C ALA A 82 3.45 7.21 -0.67
N TRP A 83 4.06 6.89 -1.81
CA TRP A 83 4.71 5.60 -2.01
C TRP A 83 6.16 5.66 -1.55
N ASP A 84 6.50 4.87 -0.55
CA ASP A 84 7.84 4.76 0.00
C ASP A 84 8.50 3.46 -0.53
N ALA A 85 9.38 3.60 -1.53
CA ALA A 85 10.09 2.45 -2.09
C ALA A 85 11.28 2.04 -1.23
N ARG A 86 11.45 0.72 -1.03
CA ARG A 86 12.54 0.15 -0.21
C ARG A 86 12.72 0.81 1.17
N ALA A 87 11.64 1.20 1.81
CA ALA A 87 11.68 1.82 3.13
C ALA A 87 11.85 0.77 4.24
N PRO A 88 12.35 1.15 5.44
CA PRO A 88 12.48 0.23 6.56
C PRO A 88 11.16 -0.47 6.88
N ASN A 89 11.17 -1.80 6.92
CA ASN A 89 9.95 -2.57 7.13
C ASN A 89 9.37 -2.31 8.53
N PRO A 90 8.18 -1.70 8.66
CA PRO A 90 7.60 -1.36 9.95
C PRO A 90 7.22 -2.62 10.75
N LEU A 91 7.06 -3.78 10.10
CA LEU A 91 6.77 -5.05 10.77
C LEU A 91 7.92 -5.53 11.67
N LEU A 92 9.16 -5.09 11.42
CA LEU A 92 10.31 -5.46 12.25
C LEU A 92 10.33 -4.75 13.62
N ARG A 93 9.60 -3.64 13.74
CA ARG A 93 9.47 -2.89 14.98
C ARG A 93 8.28 -3.46 15.77
N GLU A 94 8.46 -4.70 16.23
CA GLU A 94 7.43 -5.50 16.92
C GLU A 94 7.34 -5.19 18.43
N LYS A 95 7.95 -4.09 18.89
CA LYS A 95 7.69 -3.55 20.22
C LYS A 95 7.01 -2.21 20.00
N SER A 96 5.73 -2.15 20.40
CA SER A 96 5.00 -0.95 20.82
C SER A 96 5.84 0.32 20.70
N ASP A 97 5.44 1.26 19.84
CA ASP A 97 6.04 2.57 19.86
C ASP A 97 6.03 3.08 21.32
N PRO A 98 7.19 3.22 21.97
CA PRO A 98 7.25 3.52 23.40
C PRO A 98 6.65 4.91 23.71
N ALA A 99 6.43 5.74 22.69
CA ALA A 99 5.76 7.03 22.83
C ALA A 99 4.23 6.91 22.98
N THR A 100 3.61 5.80 22.57
CA THR A 100 2.13 5.69 22.54
C THR A 100 1.55 4.41 23.12
N GLY A 101 2.35 3.38 23.43
CA GLY A 101 1.88 2.17 24.12
C GLY A 101 0.83 1.35 23.35
N GLN A 102 0.41 1.78 22.17
CA GLN A 102 -0.55 1.11 21.31
C GLN A 102 0.20 0.48 20.14
N GLY A 103 0.35 -0.85 20.18
CA GLY A 103 0.73 -1.61 19.01
C GLY A 103 -0.38 -1.49 17.97
N GLY A 104 -0.17 -0.65 16.95
CA GLY A 104 -1.12 -0.54 15.84
C GLY A 104 -1.47 -1.92 15.28
N GLU A 105 -2.76 -2.18 15.09
CA GLU A 105 -3.25 -3.46 14.56
C GLU A 105 -2.57 -3.75 13.21
N MET A 106 -1.97 -4.94 13.11
CA MET A 106 -1.34 -5.43 11.89
C MET A 106 -2.12 -6.65 11.39
N ALA A 107 -2.71 -6.53 10.22
CA ALA A 107 -3.44 -7.62 9.56
C ALA A 107 -2.70 -8.04 8.29
N LEU A 108 -2.46 -9.34 8.10
CA LEU A 108 -2.09 -9.89 6.80
C LEU A 108 -3.34 -9.93 5.94
N GLU A 109 -3.33 -9.25 4.80
CA GLU A 109 -4.49 -9.16 3.90
C GLU A 109 -4.43 -10.16 2.75
N GLY A 110 -3.23 -10.62 2.39
CA GLY A 110 -3.02 -11.62 1.35
C GLY A 110 -1.68 -11.49 0.63
N PHE A 111 -1.62 -12.06 -0.57
CA PHE A 111 -0.46 -12.11 -1.44
C PHE A 111 -0.73 -11.36 -2.74
N VAL A 112 0.34 -10.80 -3.30
CA VAL A 112 0.32 -9.87 -4.44
C VAL A 112 1.49 -10.16 -5.36
N ASP A 113 1.29 -10.00 -6.67
CA ASP A 113 2.31 -10.27 -7.68
C ASP A 113 3.39 -9.20 -7.59
N ALA A 114 4.66 -9.62 -7.67
CA ALA A 114 5.78 -8.68 -7.63
C ALA A 114 5.67 -7.60 -8.70
N ALA A 115 5.20 -7.94 -9.91
CA ALA A 115 4.99 -6.98 -10.99
C ALA A 115 3.97 -5.89 -10.64
N GLN A 116 2.96 -6.19 -9.82
CA GLN A 116 1.97 -5.21 -9.35
C GLN A 116 2.55 -4.27 -8.31
N VAL A 117 3.46 -4.74 -7.46
CA VAL A 117 4.11 -3.89 -6.44
C VAL A 117 5.23 -3.06 -7.05
N GLU A 118 6.03 -3.63 -7.95
CA GLU A 118 7.25 -3.02 -8.48
C GLU A 118 6.97 -2.01 -9.62
N ASN A 119 5.89 -2.16 -10.38
CA ASN A 119 5.52 -1.23 -11.45
C ASN A 119 4.74 -0.01 -10.91
N PRO A 120 5.27 1.24 -11.07
CA PRO A 120 4.59 2.47 -10.63
C PRO A 120 3.20 2.69 -11.20
N THR A 121 2.93 2.14 -12.39
CA THR A 121 1.68 2.34 -13.13
C THR A 121 0.68 1.21 -12.98
N SER A 122 0.97 0.24 -12.10
CA SER A 122 0.14 -0.95 -11.91
C SER A 122 -1.26 -0.63 -11.40
N ALA A 123 -2.21 -1.53 -11.67
CA ALA A 123 -3.57 -1.41 -11.15
C ALA A 123 -3.58 -1.38 -9.62
N LEU A 124 -2.74 -2.21 -8.98
CA LEU A 124 -2.61 -2.24 -7.54
C LEU A 124 -2.20 -0.89 -6.96
N ARG A 125 -1.15 -0.25 -7.51
CA ARG A 125 -0.68 1.03 -6.98
C ARG A 125 -1.75 2.11 -7.10
N ARG A 126 -2.45 2.17 -8.23
CA ARG A 126 -3.59 3.10 -8.43
C ARG A 126 -4.74 2.84 -7.45
N ILE A 127 -4.97 1.60 -7.05
CA ILE A 127 -6.06 1.27 -6.11
C ILE A 127 -5.72 1.70 -4.69
N VAL A 128 -4.49 1.42 -4.22
CA VAL A 128 -4.10 1.76 -2.84
C VAL A 128 -3.67 3.22 -2.69
N GLU A 129 -3.52 3.96 -3.78
CA GLU A 129 -3.31 5.40 -3.76
C GLU A 129 -4.52 6.13 -3.15
N LEU A 130 -4.24 7.24 -2.46
CA LEU A 130 -5.27 8.17 -2.01
C LEU A 130 -5.47 9.21 -3.11
N LEU A 131 -6.57 9.08 -3.86
CA LEU A 131 -6.84 9.92 -5.01
C LEU A 131 -7.58 11.21 -4.61
N PRO A 132 -7.54 12.27 -5.43
CA PRO A 132 -8.31 13.48 -5.18
C PRO A 132 -9.82 13.20 -4.99
N GLU A 133 -10.37 12.25 -5.73
CA GLU A 133 -11.79 11.87 -5.61
C GLU A 133 -12.12 11.24 -4.26
N ASP A 134 -11.15 10.59 -3.61
CA ASP A 134 -11.32 10.09 -2.24
C ASP A 134 -11.43 11.26 -1.24
N MET A 135 -10.78 12.40 -1.54
CA MET A 135 -10.82 13.63 -0.72
C MET A 135 -12.09 14.42 -0.93
N ASP A 136 -12.56 14.50 -2.17
CA ASP A 136 -13.88 15.06 -2.46
C ASP A 136 -14.98 14.27 -1.74
N LYS A 137 -14.89 12.93 -1.78
CA LYS A 137 -15.82 12.04 -1.06
C LYS A 137 -15.76 12.25 0.45
N HIS A 138 -14.56 12.34 1.03
CA HIS A 138 -14.36 12.64 2.44
C HIS A 138 -15.08 13.93 2.85
N ASP A 139 -14.84 15.02 2.14
CA ASP A 139 -15.42 16.32 2.49
C ASP A 139 -16.94 16.34 2.34
N ASP A 140 -17.45 15.70 1.29
CA ASP A 140 -18.90 15.60 1.06
C ASP A 140 -19.60 14.75 2.13
N GLU A 141 -19.01 13.62 2.54
CA GLU A 141 -19.57 12.78 3.61
C GLU A 141 -19.51 13.47 4.97
N TRP A 142 -18.41 14.19 5.26
CA TRP A 142 -18.30 15.00 6.48
C TRP A 142 -19.39 16.08 6.51
N ARG A 143 -19.53 16.87 5.44
CA ARG A 143 -20.54 17.94 5.37
C ARG A 143 -21.96 17.41 5.54
N LYS A 144 -22.28 16.26 4.92
CA LYS A 144 -23.59 15.60 5.08
C LYS A 144 -23.83 15.15 6.51
N TRP A 145 -22.84 14.51 7.12
CA TRP A 145 -22.92 14.04 8.50
C TRP A 145 -23.09 15.20 9.49
N LEU A 146 -22.26 16.25 9.35
CA LEU A 146 -22.25 17.42 10.21
C LEU A 146 -23.58 18.17 10.11
N ARG A 147 -24.06 18.46 8.89
CA ARG A 147 -25.36 19.12 8.67
C ARG A 147 -26.51 18.37 9.34
N ALA A 148 -26.53 17.03 9.23
CA ALA A 148 -27.57 16.23 9.88
C ALA A 148 -27.54 16.35 11.41
N ARG A 149 -26.34 16.42 12.01
CA ARG A 149 -26.14 16.57 13.46
C ARG A 149 -26.50 17.97 13.96
N VAL A 150 -26.08 19.00 13.23
CA VAL A 150 -26.42 20.40 13.52
C VAL A 150 -27.94 20.58 13.53
N GLN A 151 -28.62 20.10 12.49
CA GLN A 151 -30.09 20.19 12.39
C GLN A 151 -30.82 19.41 13.50
N ALA A 152 -30.26 18.29 13.97
CA ALA A 152 -30.80 17.55 15.10
C ALA A 152 -30.65 18.32 16.43
N ALA A 153 -29.50 18.96 16.64
CA ALA A 153 -29.22 19.76 17.84
C ALA A 153 -30.09 21.04 17.90
N LEU A 154 -30.24 21.75 16.78
CA LEU A 154 -31.10 22.94 16.72
C LEU A 154 -32.58 22.62 17.01
N LYS A 155 -33.07 21.46 16.54
CA LYS A 155 -34.44 20.97 16.85
C LYS A 155 -34.64 20.66 18.34
N ALA A 156 -33.57 20.31 19.06
CA ALA A 156 -33.61 20.07 20.50
C ALA A 156 -33.74 21.36 21.34
N ARG A 157 -33.90 22.53 20.70
CA ARG A 157 -34.11 23.86 21.31
C ARG A 157 -32.96 24.32 22.21
N ASP A 158 -31.74 24.18 21.72
CA ASP A 158 -30.54 24.57 22.45
C ASP A 158 -30.37 26.11 22.59
N GLY A 159 -31.13 26.92 21.86
CA GLY A 159 -31.03 28.39 21.91
C GLY A 159 -29.69 28.95 21.37
N ARG A 160 -28.79 28.06 20.93
CA ARG A 160 -27.50 28.34 20.31
C ARG A 160 -27.65 28.58 18.81
N SER A 161 -26.72 29.36 18.24
CA SER A 161 -26.63 29.60 16.80
C SER A 161 -26.16 28.34 16.05
N GLU A 162 -26.43 28.28 14.75
CA GLU A 162 -25.98 27.18 13.88
C GLU A 162 -24.45 27.04 13.90
N ASP A 163 -23.74 28.18 13.80
CA ASP A 163 -22.28 28.24 13.77
C ASP A 163 -21.65 27.72 15.07
N GLU A 164 -22.19 28.09 16.24
CA GLU A 164 -21.69 27.60 17.54
C GLU A 164 -21.83 26.09 17.68
N VAL A 165 -22.95 25.53 17.20
CA VAL A 165 -23.19 24.09 17.21
C VAL A 165 -22.27 23.38 16.23
N GLU A 166 -22.08 23.94 15.03
CA GLU A 166 -21.17 23.38 14.02
C GLU A 166 -19.72 23.33 14.52
N GLU A 167 -19.24 24.42 15.13
CA GLU A 167 -17.88 24.50 15.68
C GLU A 167 -17.67 23.47 16.81
N GLU A 168 -18.64 23.37 17.74
CA GLU A 168 -18.57 22.39 18.82
C GLU A 168 -18.51 20.96 18.29
N LEU A 169 -19.41 20.61 17.37
CA LEU A 169 -19.47 19.27 16.78
C LEU A 169 -18.21 18.95 15.99
N THR A 170 -17.66 19.92 15.25
CA THR A 170 -16.40 19.77 14.53
C THR A 170 -15.26 19.48 15.51
N ARG A 171 -15.09 20.31 16.54
CA ARG A 171 -14.05 20.10 17.56
C ARG A 171 -14.19 18.75 18.27
N LYS A 172 -15.41 18.30 18.50
CA LYS A 172 -15.69 17.08 19.26
C LYS A 172 -15.54 15.79 18.46
N TYR A 173 -15.91 15.80 17.18
CA TYR A 173 -16.09 14.57 16.41
C TYR A 173 -15.20 14.46 15.16
N ARG A 174 -14.55 15.54 14.71
CA ARG A 174 -13.83 15.53 13.43
C ARG A 174 -12.77 14.44 13.39
N ASP A 175 -11.88 14.37 14.39
CA ASP A 175 -10.75 13.44 14.34
C ASP A 175 -11.20 11.97 14.38
N GLU A 176 -12.17 11.65 15.24
CA GLU A 176 -12.73 10.30 15.32
C GLU A 176 -13.42 9.91 14.00
N TRP A 177 -14.21 10.83 13.44
CA TRP A 177 -14.89 10.62 12.17
C TRP A 177 -13.89 10.43 11.02
N GLN A 178 -12.83 11.24 10.95
CA GLN A 178 -11.77 11.11 9.94
C GLN A 178 -11.08 9.75 10.05
N CYS A 179 -10.72 9.33 11.26
CA CYS A 179 -10.13 8.01 11.49
C CYS A 179 -11.03 6.89 10.94
N GLN A 180 -12.33 6.94 11.25
CA GLN A 180 -13.30 5.95 10.77
C GLN A 180 -13.41 5.97 9.24
N PHE A 181 -13.50 7.15 8.63
CA PHE A 181 -13.60 7.29 7.17
C PHE A 181 -12.41 6.65 6.47
N PHE A 182 -11.18 6.99 6.87
CA PHE A 182 -9.97 6.47 6.22
C PHE A 182 -9.76 4.97 6.47
N GLU A 183 -10.16 4.46 7.63
CA GLU A 183 -10.13 3.02 7.91
C GLU A 183 -11.10 2.24 7.03
N VAL A 184 -12.33 2.74 6.87
CA VAL A 184 -13.33 2.16 5.95
C VAL A 184 -12.84 2.23 4.51
N LEU A 185 -12.32 3.39 4.09
CA LEU A 185 -11.77 3.56 2.74
C LEU A 185 -10.63 2.57 2.47
N ALA A 186 -9.71 2.38 3.42
CA ALA A 186 -8.62 1.43 3.27
C ALA A 186 -9.13 -0.01 3.09
N LEU A 187 -10.14 -0.41 3.88
CA LEU A 187 -10.80 -1.70 3.73
C LEU A 187 -11.50 -1.86 2.38
N ASP A 188 -12.16 -0.81 1.89
CA ASP A 188 -12.77 -0.78 0.55
C ASP A 188 -11.71 -0.96 -0.55
N LYS A 189 -10.53 -0.34 -0.41
CA LYS A 189 -9.42 -0.56 -1.36
C LYS A 189 -8.93 -2.01 -1.31
N ILE A 190 -8.79 -2.62 -0.13
CA ILE A 190 -8.43 -4.04 0.01
C ILE A 190 -9.46 -4.94 -0.68
N GLU A 191 -10.75 -4.69 -0.46
CA GLU A 191 -11.82 -5.45 -1.08
C GLU A 191 -11.84 -5.28 -2.61
N LYS A 192 -11.54 -4.07 -3.10
CA LYS A 192 -11.35 -3.83 -4.54
C LYS A 192 -10.19 -4.65 -5.12
N LEU A 193 -9.05 -4.74 -4.42
CA LEU A 193 -7.93 -5.59 -4.84
C LEU A 193 -8.34 -7.07 -4.94
N ARG A 194 -9.17 -7.58 -4.03
CA ARG A 194 -9.69 -8.96 -4.08
C ARG A 194 -10.62 -9.16 -5.27
N LYS A 195 -11.56 -8.24 -5.51
CA LYS A 195 -12.50 -8.29 -6.65
C LYS A 195 -11.77 -8.26 -7.99
N GLU A 196 -10.71 -7.47 -8.10
CA GLU A 196 -9.87 -7.40 -9.30
C GLU A 196 -8.82 -8.53 -9.42
N LYS A 197 -8.84 -9.51 -8.49
CA LYS A 197 -7.91 -10.65 -8.46
C LYS A 197 -6.43 -10.24 -8.36
N LEU A 198 -6.16 -9.07 -7.78
CA LEU A 198 -4.80 -8.58 -7.50
C LEU A 198 -4.29 -9.00 -6.11
N LEU A 199 -5.20 -9.48 -5.26
CA LEU A 199 -4.93 -9.98 -3.91
C LEU A 199 -5.52 -11.38 -3.77
N TRP A 200 -4.70 -12.36 -3.36
CA TRP A 200 -5.14 -13.75 -3.18
C TRP A 200 -4.59 -14.36 -1.90
N TRP A 201 -5.18 -15.48 -1.48
CA TRP A 201 -4.69 -16.32 -0.40
C TRP A 201 -4.05 -17.62 -0.95
N PRO A 202 -3.04 -18.21 -0.29
CA PRO A 202 -2.37 -19.42 -0.78
C PRO A 202 -3.32 -20.60 -0.96
N GLU A 203 -4.40 -20.66 -0.18
CA GLU A 203 -5.46 -21.68 -0.32
C GLU A 203 -6.15 -21.62 -1.69
N GLN A 204 -6.11 -20.47 -2.38
CA GLN A 204 -6.68 -20.26 -3.70
C GLN A 204 -5.73 -20.66 -4.85
N GLN A 205 -4.43 -20.90 -4.60
CA GLN A 205 -3.48 -21.30 -5.67
C GLN A 205 -3.73 -22.71 -6.21
N ARG A 206 -4.37 -23.61 -5.45
CA ARG A 206 -4.72 -24.95 -5.95
C ARG A 206 -5.77 -24.93 -7.06
N LEU A 207 -6.50 -23.82 -7.25
CA LEU A 207 -7.51 -23.69 -8.29
C LEU A 207 -6.98 -23.07 -9.59
N PHE A 208 -5.90 -22.27 -9.54
CA PHE A 208 -5.32 -21.64 -10.72
C PHE A 208 -4.16 -22.41 -11.36
N ALA A 209 -3.60 -23.41 -10.69
CA ALA A 209 -2.57 -24.29 -11.25
C ALA A 209 -3.14 -25.48 -12.06
N LEU A 210 -4.47 -25.55 -12.25
CA LEU A 210 -5.18 -26.63 -12.93
C LEU A 210 -6.00 -26.16 -14.16
N VAL A 211 -5.81 -24.92 -14.60
CA VAL A 211 -6.44 -24.38 -15.83
C VAL A 211 -5.36 -24.04 -16.84
#